data_AF-A0A0R2XTS3-F1
#
_entry.id   AF-A0A0R2XTS3-F1
#
_cell.length_a   1.000
_cell.length_b   1.000
_cell.length_c   1.000
_cell.angle_alpha   90.00
_cell.angle_beta   90.00
_cell.angle_gamma   90.00
#
_symmetry.space_group_name_H-M   'P 1'
#
loop_
_entity.id
_entity.type
_entity.pdbx_description
1 polymer ?
#
loop_
_entity_poly.entity_id
_entity_poly.type
_entity_poly.pdbx_seq_one_letter_code
_entity_poly.pdbx_strand_id
1 'polypeptide(L)'
;MRSLLFLILILASSFWCYENYGQNLPVRTILSHTDGRSMEVVVLSREQTQVTFKRQSDGRRYSCEIGDLSLLSKCKVYWHFRDSSGAGTVRGTSQDLHLEGIRDEMNQLAEDLSLAPYRFNASQTNAQKRTVENEIEALELKVDKLKLKEAKYLSGRN
;
A
#
# COMPACT_ATOMS: atom_id res chain seq x y z
N MET A 1 5.74 -43.97 -17.72
CA MET A 1 6.07 -43.33 -16.41
C MET A 1 6.63 -41.91 -16.56
N ARG A 2 7.56 -41.62 -17.49
CA ARG A 2 8.10 -40.26 -17.71
C ARG A 2 7.04 -39.20 -18.06
N SER A 3 6.07 -39.51 -18.92
CA SER A 3 5.01 -38.57 -19.33
C SER A 3 4.07 -38.13 -18.20
N LEU A 4 3.87 -38.98 -17.19
CA LEU A 4 2.98 -38.69 -16.05
C LEU A 4 3.66 -37.75 -15.05
N LEU A 5 4.98 -37.93 -14.86
CA LEU A 5 5.80 -37.02 -14.07
C LEU A 5 5.84 -35.60 -14.67
N PHE A 6 5.95 -35.46 -16.00
CA PHE A 6 5.88 -34.15 -16.65
C PHE A 6 4.51 -33.48 -16.46
N LEU A 7 3.43 -34.24 -16.51
CA LEU A 7 2.08 -33.71 -16.35
C LEU A 7 1.83 -33.23 -14.90
N ILE A 8 2.34 -33.97 -13.92
CA ILE A 8 2.32 -33.56 -12.50
C ILE A 8 3.20 -32.32 -12.28
N LEU A 9 4.36 -32.23 -12.92
CA LEU A 9 5.23 -31.05 -12.84
C LEU A 9 4.59 -29.80 -13.45
N ILE A 10 3.90 -29.95 -14.58
CA ILE A 10 3.16 -28.86 -15.22
C ILE A 10 2.02 -28.41 -14.31
N LEU A 11 1.22 -29.35 -13.78
CA LEU A 11 0.12 -29.06 -12.85
C LEU A 11 0.61 -28.44 -11.54
N ALA A 12 1.70 -28.93 -10.97
CA ALA A 12 2.28 -28.37 -9.75
C ALA A 12 2.88 -26.98 -9.99
N SER A 13 3.55 -26.74 -11.12
CA SER A 13 4.06 -25.41 -11.47
C SER A 13 2.92 -24.42 -11.72
N SER A 14 1.84 -24.86 -12.38
CA SER A 14 0.68 -24.01 -12.65
C SER A 14 -0.14 -23.78 -11.39
N PHE A 15 -0.21 -24.74 -10.47
CA PHE A 15 -0.81 -24.57 -9.13
C PHE A 15 0.01 -23.62 -8.25
N TRP A 16 1.33 -23.77 -8.21
CA TRP A 16 2.22 -22.89 -7.45
C TRP A 16 2.24 -21.46 -8.02
N CYS A 17 2.17 -21.33 -9.34
CA CYS A 17 1.96 -20.08 -10.06
C CYS A 17 0.51 -19.56 -9.90
N TYR A 18 -0.44 -20.38 -9.47
CA TYR A 18 -1.82 -19.97 -9.20
C TYR A 18 -2.00 -19.49 -7.75
N GLU A 19 -1.32 -20.09 -6.77
CA GLU A 19 -1.36 -19.69 -5.35
C GLU A 19 -0.52 -18.44 -5.06
N ASN A 20 0.63 -18.26 -5.70
CA ASN A 20 1.49 -17.09 -5.44
C ASN A 20 1.12 -15.85 -6.27
N TYR A 21 0.19 -15.95 -7.20
CA TYR A 21 -0.24 -14.83 -8.05
C TYR A 21 -1.61 -14.33 -7.61
N GLY A 22 -1.63 -13.10 -7.09
CA GLY A 22 -2.82 -12.49 -6.51
C GLY A 22 -2.59 -11.85 -5.13
N GLN A 23 -1.34 -11.75 -4.67
CA GLN A 23 -1.03 -10.87 -3.56
C GLN A 23 -1.40 -9.44 -3.99
N ASN A 24 -2.38 -8.85 -3.30
CA ASN A 24 -2.87 -7.47 -3.45
C ASN A 24 -1.77 -6.46 -3.10
N LEU A 25 -0.67 -6.51 -3.85
CA LEU A 25 0.52 -5.71 -3.66
C LEU A 25 0.53 -4.60 -4.71
N PRO A 26 1.16 -3.46 -4.40
CA PRO A 26 1.37 -2.41 -5.37
C PRO A 26 2.27 -2.91 -6.51
N VAL A 27 1.70 -3.13 -7.71
CA VAL A 27 2.43 -3.64 -8.88
C VAL A 27 2.74 -2.51 -9.86
N ARG A 28 4.01 -2.37 -10.23
CA ARG A 28 4.45 -1.51 -11.34
C ARG A 28 4.02 -2.14 -12.66
N THR A 29 3.19 -1.44 -13.44
CA THR A 29 2.73 -1.92 -14.74
C THR A 29 2.39 -0.74 -15.65
N ILE A 30 2.25 -1.03 -16.94
CA ILE A 30 1.82 -0.04 -17.94
C ILE A 30 0.33 -0.27 -18.19
N LEU A 31 -0.49 0.72 -17.81
CA LEU A 31 -1.91 0.75 -18.13
C LEU A 31 -2.12 1.54 -19.42
N SER A 32 -2.93 0.98 -20.32
CA SER A 32 -3.30 1.61 -21.58
C SER A 32 -4.80 1.82 -21.66
N HIS A 33 -5.20 3.04 -21.99
CA HIS A 33 -6.58 3.45 -22.22
C HIS A 33 -7.10 2.89 -23.56
N THR A 34 -8.42 2.84 -23.71
CA THR A 34 -9.11 2.58 -24.99
C THR A 34 -8.70 3.56 -26.09
N ASP A 35 -8.28 4.77 -25.75
CA ASP A 35 -7.88 5.82 -26.68
C ASP A 35 -6.43 5.65 -27.21
N GLY A 36 -5.78 4.53 -26.85
CA GLY A 36 -4.40 4.21 -27.26
C GLY A 36 -3.31 4.88 -26.43
N ARG A 37 -3.67 5.74 -25.47
CA ARG A 37 -2.71 6.35 -24.54
C ARG A 37 -2.27 5.33 -23.50
N SER A 38 -0.97 5.23 -23.26
CA SER A 38 -0.38 4.33 -22.26
C SER A 38 0.40 5.12 -21.20
N MET A 39 0.44 4.60 -19.99
CA MET A 39 1.10 5.24 -18.87
C MET A 39 1.69 4.20 -17.92
N GLU A 40 2.89 4.48 -17.44
CA GLU A 40 3.52 3.69 -16.40
C GLU A 40 2.99 4.09 -15.03
N VAL A 41 2.46 3.10 -14.31
CA VAL A 41 1.76 3.31 -13.05
C VAL A 41 2.09 2.21 -12.05
N VAL A 42 1.87 2.50 -10.78
CA VAL A 42 1.82 1.51 -9.71
C VAL A 42 0.36 1.29 -9.38
N VAL A 43 -0.19 0.13 -9.73
CA VAL A 43 -1.58 -0.21 -9.39
C VAL A 43 -1.63 -0.50 -7.91
N LEU A 44 -2.43 0.25 -7.17
CA LEU A 44 -2.51 0.18 -5.70
C LEU A 44 -3.66 -0.73 -5.27
N SER A 45 -4.82 -0.58 -5.90
CA SER A 45 -6.00 -1.36 -5.57
C SER A 45 -6.93 -1.47 -6.78
N ARG A 46 -7.78 -2.49 -6.73
CA ARG A 46 -8.85 -2.73 -7.68
C ARG A 46 -10.16 -2.83 -6.91
N GLU A 47 -11.12 -2.00 -7.27
CA GLU A 47 -12.52 -2.12 -6.87
C GLU A 47 -13.32 -2.82 -7.98
N GLN A 48 -14.62 -3.10 -7.75
CA GLN A 48 -15.44 -3.85 -8.71
C GLN A 48 -15.45 -3.24 -10.11
N THR A 49 -15.49 -1.91 -10.20
CA THR A 49 -15.58 -1.16 -11.47
C THR A 49 -14.41 -0.19 -11.70
N GLN A 50 -13.56 0.05 -10.71
CA GLN A 50 -12.51 1.06 -10.76
C GLN A 50 -11.13 0.51 -10.36
N VAL A 51 -10.08 1.14 -10.86
CA VAL A 51 -8.69 0.85 -10.52
C VAL A 51 -8.05 2.11 -9.99
N THR A 52 -7.45 2.02 -8.81
CA THR A 52 -6.67 3.12 -8.23
C THR A 52 -5.19 2.83 -8.47
N PHE A 53 -4.48 3.82 -9.02
CA PHE A 53 -3.08 3.68 -9.36
C PHE A 53 -2.31 4.99 -9.13
N LYS A 54 -1.02 4.87 -8.89
CA LYS A 54 -0.08 5.99 -8.75
C LYS A 54 0.68 6.15 -10.06
N ARG A 55 0.60 7.31 -10.70
CA ARG A 55 1.40 7.61 -11.89
C ARG A 55 2.88 7.66 -11.48
N GLN A 56 3.76 7.00 -12.24
CA GLN A 56 5.18 6.97 -11.90
C GLN A 56 5.89 8.32 -12.10
N SER A 57 5.48 9.11 -13.10
CA SER A 57 6.18 10.36 -13.44
C SER A 57 6.08 11.45 -12.38
N ASP A 58 4.91 11.61 -11.74
CA ASP A 58 4.65 12.67 -10.75
C ASP A 58 4.27 12.11 -9.36
N GLY A 59 4.13 10.79 -9.24
CA GLY A 59 3.70 10.15 -8.01
C GLY A 59 2.25 10.46 -7.60
N ARG A 60 1.45 11.11 -8.46
CA ARG A 60 0.06 11.45 -8.14
C ARG A 60 -0.83 10.23 -8.27
N ARG A 61 -1.85 10.18 -7.42
CA ARG A 61 -2.85 9.11 -7.41
C ARG A 61 -4.01 9.48 -8.34
N TYR A 62 -4.43 8.50 -9.13
CA TYR A 62 -5.53 8.60 -10.06
C TYR A 62 -6.39 7.35 -9.95
N SER A 63 -7.68 7.50 -10.22
CA SER A 63 -8.61 6.39 -10.42
C SER A 63 -9.13 6.42 -11.85
N CYS A 64 -9.31 5.24 -12.45
CA CYS A 64 -9.98 5.09 -13.74
C CYS A 64 -10.99 3.95 -13.67
N GLU A 65 -12.02 4.00 -14.50
CA GLU A 65 -12.90 2.85 -14.67
C GLU A 65 -12.15 1.72 -15.37
N ILE A 66 -12.39 0.48 -14.93
CA ILE A 66 -11.88 -0.70 -15.63
C ILE A 66 -12.39 -0.69 -17.07
N GLY A 67 -13.61 -0.19 -17.32
CA GLY A 67 -14.22 -0.05 -18.65
C GLY A 67 -13.35 0.70 -19.65
N ASP A 68 -12.66 1.73 -19.20
CA ASP A 68 -11.83 2.63 -20.00
C ASP A 68 -10.43 2.08 -20.32
N LEU A 69 -10.08 0.94 -19.72
CA LEU A 69 -8.84 0.25 -20.00
C LEU A 69 -8.96 -0.63 -21.25
N SER A 70 -7.87 -0.69 -22.01
CA SER A 70 -7.69 -1.68 -23.09
C SER A 70 -7.82 -3.11 -22.54
N LEU A 71 -8.28 -4.04 -23.38
CA LEU A 71 -8.45 -5.47 -23.04
C LEU A 71 -7.22 -6.08 -22.35
N LEU A 72 -6.02 -5.79 -22.87
CA LEU A 72 -4.77 -6.28 -22.27
C LEU A 72 -4.52 -5.68 -20.88
N SER A 73 -4.84 -4.41 -20.68
CA SER A 73 -4.68 -3.74 -19.38
C SER A 73 -5.73 -4.24 -18.38
N LYS A 74 -6.95 -4.50 -18.83
CA LYS A 74 -8.00 -5.18 -18.03
C LYS A 74 -7.51 -6.55 -17.55
N CYS A 75 -6.96 -7.37 -18.44
CA CYS A 75 -6.41 -8.69 -18.08
C CYS A 75 -5.26 -8.58 -17.06
N LYS A 76 -4.34 -7.62 -17.23
CA LYS A 76 -3.25 -7.38 -16.26
C LYS A 76 -3.80 -7.04 -14.87
N VAL A 77 -4.71 -6.07 -14.78
CA VAL A 77 -5.34 -5.69 -13.52
C VAL A 77 -6.08 -6.88 -12.90
N TYR A 78 -6.84 -7.62 -13.71
CA TYR A 78 -7.61 -8.78 -13.24
C TYR A 78 -6.71 -9.92 -12.74
N TRP A 79 -5.58 -10.16 -13.41
CA TRP A 79 -4.60 -11.15 -12.99
C TRP A 79 -3.89 -10.78 -11.69
N HIS A 80 -3.58 -9.50 -11.49
CA HIS A 80 -2.91 -9.05 -10.27
C HIS A 80 -3.86 -8.94 -9.07
N PHE A 81 -5.16 -8.72 -9.30
CA PHE A 81 -6.18 -8.52 -8.25
C PHE A 81 -7.35 -9.47 -8.44
N ARG A 82 -7.07 -10.78 -8.39
CA ARG A 82 -7.99 -11.86 -8.80
C ARG A 82 -9.17 -12.08 -7.85
N ASP A 83 -9.03 -11.78 -6.55
CA ASP A 83 -10.12 -11.86 -5.58
C ASP A 83 -9.83 -10.96 -4.37
N SER A 84 -10.41 -9.77 -4.34
CA SER A 84 -10.62 -9.04 -3.08
C SER A 84 -11.93 -9.47 -2.39
N SER A 85 -12.54 -10.57 -2.84
CA SER A 85 -13.76 -11.13 -2.25
C SER A 85 -13.51 -11.95 -0.98
N GLY A 86 -12.26 -12.36 -0.70
CA GLY A 86 -11.92 -13.22 0.45
C GLY A 86 -10.72 -12.77 1.31
N ALA A 87 -9.83 -11.90 0.81
CA ALA A 87 -8.84 -11.25 1.66
C ALA A 87 -9.48 -9.96 2.16
N GLY A 88 -10.03 -10.04 3.39
CA GLY A 88 -10.62 -8.97 4.18
C GLY A 88 -10.99 -7.76 3.37
N THR A 89 -12.28 -7.61 3.04
CA THR A 89 -12.82 -6.33 2.58
C THR A 89 -12.27 -5.26 3.53
N VAL A 90 -11.20 -4.58 3.14
CA VAL A 90 -10.92 -3.23 3.59
C VAL A 90 -11.98 -2.45 2.84
N ARG A 91 -13.22 -2.65 3.30
CA ARG A 91 -14.39 -1.83 3.03
C ARG A 91 -14.19 -0.57 3.84
N GLY A 92 -13.02 0.01 3.66
CA GLY A 92 -12.68 1.30 4.12
C GLY A 92 -13.09 2.21 2.98
N THR A 93 -14.14 2.99 3.19
CA THR A 93 -14.40 4.20 2.41
C THR A 93 -13.06 4.93 2.21
N SER A 94 -12.84 5.73 1.15
CA SER A 94 -11.58 6.49 0.98
C SER A 94 -11.13 7.24 2.26
N GLN A 95 -12.06 7.54 3.15
CA GLN A 95 -11.85 8.07 4.51
C GLN A 95 -11.25 7.06 5.51
N ASP A 96 -11.70 5.81 5.52
CA ASP A 96 -11.19 4.76 6.41
C ASP A 96 -9.78 4.30 6.00
N LEU A 97 -9.45 4.29 4.70
CA LEU A 97 -8.06 4.10 4.22
C LEU A 97 -7.16 5.28 4.60
N HIS A 98 -7.73 6.50 4.72
CA HIS A 98 -7.00 7.68 5.20
C HIS A 98 -6.74 7.59 6.71
N LEU A 99 -7.70 7.06 7.48
CA LEU A 99 -7.54 6.76 8.90
C LEU A 99 -6.53 5.63 9.14
N GLU A 100 -6.55 4.59 8.30
CA GLU A 100 -5.56 3.50 8.33
C GLU A 100 -4.15 4.04 8.05
N GLY A 101 -3.99 4.88 7.02
CA GLY A 101 -2.70 5.55 6.76
C GLY A 101 -2.25 6.47 7.89
N ILE A 102 -3.16 7.21 8.54
CA ILE A 102 -2.83 8.02 9.74
C ILE A 102 -2.38 7.10 10.89
N ARG A 103 -3.02 5.95 11.09
CA ARG A 103 -2.68 5.00 12.14
C ARG A 103 -1.35 4.30 11.89
N ASP A 104 -1.05 3.95 10.64
CA ASP A 104 0.24 3.38 10.26
C ASP A 104 1.38 4.39 10.49
N GLU A 105 1.17 5.66 10.13
CA GLU A 105 2.12 6.74 10.44
C GLU A 105 2.31 6.91 11.96
N MET A 106 1.25 6.82 12.76
CA MET A 106 1.36 6.86 14.23
C MET A 106 2.12 5.66 14.79
N ASN A 107 1.90 4.45 14.25
CA ASN A 107 2.60 3.25 14.70
C ASN A 107 4.10 3.33 14.40
N GLN A 108 4.48 3.81 13.22
CA GLN A 108 5.89 4.05 12.88
C GLN A 108 6.54 5.08 13.80
N LEU A 109 5.84 6.19 14.08
CA LEU A 109 6.33 7.20 15.02
C LEU A 109 6.46 6.66 16.44
N ALA A 110 5.54 5.79 16.88
CA ALA A 110 5.63 5.13 18.19
C ALA A 110 6.82 4.17 18.28
N GLU A 111 7.12 3.45 17.20
CA GLU A 111 8.32 2.61 17.10
C GLU A 111 9.59 3.47 17.17
N ASP A 112 9.66 4.58 16.42
CA ASP A 112 10.78 5.53 16.49
C ASP A 112 10.96 6.11 17.90
N LEU A 113 9.86 6.42 18.59
CA LEU A 113 9.86 6.90 19.98
C LEU A 113 10.35 5.80 20.94
N SER A 114 9.99 4.54 20.70
CA SER A 114 10.49 3.40 21.50
C SER A 114 12.00 3.20 21.35
N LEU A 115 12.57 3.57 20.20
CA LEU A 115 14.00 3.48 19.90
C LEU A 115 14.78 4.70 20.41
N ALA A 116 14.13 5.84 20.62
CA ALA A 116 14.77 7.08 21.04
C ALA A 116 15.51 7.00 22.41
N PRO A 117 14.99 6.33 23.45
CA PRO A 117 15.72 6.08 24.70
C PRO A 117 17.02 5.30 24.50
N TYR A 118 17.04 4.36 23.55
CA TYR A 118 18.26 3.62 23.22
C TYR A 118 19.30 4.52 22.54
N ARG A 119 18.86 5.43 21.65
CA ARG A 119 19.74 6.44 21.03
C ARG A 119 20.26 7.46 22.06
N PHE A 120 19.42 7.83 23.03
CA PHE A 120 19.80 8.70 24.14
C PHE A 120 20.87 8.05 25.02
N ASN A 121 20.70 6.76 25.34
CA ASN A 121 21.67 5.99 26.13
C ASN A 121 22.97 5.70 25.35
N ALA A 122 22.89 5.53 24.03
CA ALA A 122 24.05 5.38 23.17
C ALA A 122 24.82 6.69 22.91
N SER A 123 24.24 7.84 23.26
CA SER A 123 24.85 9.15 23.06
C SER A 123 26.01 9.39 24.04
N GLN A 124 27.20 9.61 23.50
CA GLN A 124 28.43 9.75 24.28
C GLN A 124 28.64 11.18 24.79
N THR A 125 28.02 12.17 24.14
CA THR A 125 28.21 13.60 24.46
C THR A 125 26.90 14.26 24.88
N ASN A 126 27.00 15.30 25.73
CA ASN A 126 25.83 16.08 26.14
C ASN A 126 25.16 16.82 24.98
N ALA A 127 25.93 17.17 23.93
CA ALA A 127 25.38 17.75 22.71
C ALA A 127 24.49 16.75 21.96
N GLN A 128 24.94 15.50 21.80
CA GLN A 128 24.14 14.43 21.19
C GLN A 128 22.88 14.10 22.00
N LYS A 129 23.00 14.07 23.34
CA LYS A 129 21.84 13.86 24.23
C LYS A 129 20.76 14.92 24.03
N ARG A 130 21.14 16.20 23.97
CA ARG A 130 20.22 17.30 23.66
C ARG A 130 19.60 17.20 22.27
N THR A 131 20.36 16.74 21.28
CA THR A 131 19.81 16.49 19.94
C THR A 131 18.75 15.40 19.97
N VAL A 132 19.01 14.29 20.67
CA VAL A 132 18.03 13.20 20.81
C VAL A 132 16.81 13.63 21.63
N GLU A 133 16.99 14.43 22.69
CA GLU A 133 15.87 15.02 23.43
C GLU A 133 14.98 15.91 22.54
N ASN A 134 15.58 16.79 21.74
CA ASN A 134 14.84 17.61 20.77
C ASN A 134 14.16 16.75 19.69
N GLU A 135 14.76 15.64 19.27
CA GLU A 135 14.15 14.69 18.35
C GLU A 135 12.94 13.99 18.98
N ILE A 136 13.02 13.61 20.26
CA ILE A 136 11.89 13.03 21.02
C ILE A 136 10.74 14.03 21.07
N GLU A 137 11.01 15.28 21.47
CA GLU A 137 9.98 16.32 21.56
C GLU A 137 9.34 16.60 20.18
N ALA A 138 10.15 16.62 19.11
CA ALA A 138 9.65 16.77 17.75
C ALA A 138 8.78 15.58 17.28
N LEU A 139 9.13 14.35 17.69
CA LEU A 139 8.34 13.15 17.41
C LEU A 139 7.02 13.15 18.18
N GLU A 140 7.03 13.51 19.46
CA GLU A 140 5.81 13.68 20.28
C GLU A 140 4.86 14.69 19.66
N LEU A 141 5.37 15.85 19.23
CA LEU A 141 4.57 16.89 18.59
C LEU A 141 3.96 16.43 17.26
N LYS A 142 4.66 15.58 16.50
CA LYS A 142 4.10 14.94 15.29
C LYS A 142 2.98 13.96 15.62
N VAL A 143 3.16 13.14 16.66
CA VAL A 143 2.12 12.19 17.12
C VAL A 143 0.86 12.95 17.56
N ASP A 144 1.00 14.02 18.34
CA ASP A 144 -0.14 14.82 18.79
C ASP A 144 -0.86 15.51 17.63
N LYS A 145 -0.11 15.98 16.62
CA LYS A 145 -0.69 16.51 15.39
C LYS A 145 -1.49 15.46 14.62
N LEU A 146 -1.01 14.23 14.56
CA LEU A 146 -1.73 13.12 13.92
C LEU A 146 -2.97 12.71 14.71
N LYS A 147 -2.90 12.62 16.05
CA LYS A 147 -4.08 12.41 16.91
C LYS A 147 -5.14 13.49 16.70
N LEU A 148 -4.74 14.75 16.61
CA LEU A 148 -5.64 15.86 16.35
C LEU A 148 -6.26 15.77 14.94
N LYS A 149 -5.49 15.30 13.94
CA LYS A 149 -6.00 15.03 12.60
C LYS A 149 -7.02 13.88 12.63
N GLU A 150 -6.72 12.77 13.30
CA GLU A 150 -7.66 11.64 13.50
C GLU A 150 -8.96 12.10 14.17
N ALA A 151 -8.85 12.86 15.27
CA ALA A 151 -10.01 13.40 16.00
C ALA A 151 -10.88 14.32 15.14
N LYS A 152 -10.28 15.18 14.30
CA LYS A 152 -11.02 16.01 13.34
C LYS A 152 -11.76 15.18 12.29
N TYR A 153 -11.12 14.14 11.77
CA TYR A 153 -11.75 13.22 10.83
C TYR A 153 -12.93 12.48 11.46
N LEU A 154 -12.82 12.07 12.73
CA LEU A 154 -13.91 11.41 13.47
C LEU A 154 -15.05 12.39 13.83
N SER A 155 -14.73 13.62 14.20
CA SER A 155 -15.73 14.65 14.53
C SER A 155 -16.51 15.14 13.31
N GLY A 156 -15.92 15.16 12.11
CA GLY A 156 -16.62 15.54 10.87
C GLY A 156 -17.51 14.45 10.28
N ARG A 157 -17.58 13.28 10.94
CA ARG A 157 -18.39 12.12 10.54
C ARG A 157 -19.73 12.04 11.28
N ASN A 158 -19.88 12.75 12.41
CA ASN A 158 -21.14 12.94 13.16
C ASN A 158 -21.91 14.15 12.62
#